data_AF-A0A965HH34-F1
#
_entry.id   AF-A0A965HH34-F1
#
_cell.length_a   1.000
_cell.length_b   1.000
_cell.length_c   1.000
_cell.angle_alpha   90.00
_cell.angle_beta   90.00
_cell.angle_gamma   90.00
#
_symmetry.space_group_name_H-M   'P 1'
#
loop_
_entity.id
_entity.type
_entity.pdbx_description
1 polymer ?
#
loop_
_entity_poly.entity_id
_entity_poly.type
_entity_poly.pdbx_seq_one_letter_code
_entity_poly.pdbx_strand_id
1 'polypeptide(L)'
;MKREKAEGEHGATIFQNAWSIYDALSEKNYMHHREIYARVGEWLGKRGGESYSILDLGCGNARFLAPCLKKHPPGMYVGVDLSGAALEEAREHLDGLLHVALRQEEMVEALEKSKAKFEVIFSGYALHHLDFA
;
A
#
# COMPACT_ATOMS: atom_id res chain seq x y z
N MET A 1 -15.51 35.16 -0.75
CA MET A 1 -15.48 33.92 0.07
C MET A 1 -16.38 32.85 -0.57
N LYS A 2 -15.97 32.22 -1.68
CA LYS A 2 -16.58 31.00 -2.29
C LYS A 2 -15.66 30.39 -3.39
N ARG A 3 -14.34 30.36 -3.22
CA ARG A 3 -13.42 29.80 -4.24
C ARG A 3 -12.59 28.59 -3.81
N GLU A 4 -12.57 28.22 -2.53
CA GLU A 4 -11.70 27.14 -2.03
C GLU A 4 -12.34 25.74 -1.98
N LYS A 5 -13.65 25.60 -2.26
CA LYS A 5 -14.34 24.29 -2.15
C LYS A 5 -14.32 23.43 -3.42
N ALA A 6 -14.08 24.02 -4.60
CA ALA A 6 -14.24 23.33 -5.88
C ALA A 6 -13.00 22.53 -6.33
N GLU A 7 -11.79 22.87 -5.85
CA GLU A 7 -10.54 22.23 -6.26
C GLU A 7 -10.36 20.83 -5.64
N GLY A 8 -10.84 20.62 -4.42
CA GLY A 8 -10.75 19.31 -3.73
C GLY A 8 -11.66 18.22 -4.33
N GLU A 9 -12.84 18.59 -4.83
CA GLU A 9 -13.78 17.64 -5.45
C GLU A 9 -13.30 17.18 -6.84
N HIS A 10 -12.68 18.08 -7.62
CA HIS A 10 -12.12 17.75 -8.93
C HIS A 10 -10.91 16.81 -8.83
N GLY A 11 -10.02 17.03 -7.86
CA GLY A 11 -8.91 16.13 -7.57
C GLY A 11 -9.40 14.74 -7.22
N ALA A 12 -10.30 14.63 -6.24
CA ALA A 12 -10.88 13.34 -5.83
C ALA A 12 -11.58 12.60 -6.97
N THR A 13 -12.28 13.30 -7.86
CA THR A 13 -12.96 12.70 -9.02
C THR A 13 -11.97 12.20 -10.08
N ILE A 14 -10.87 12.92 -10.32
CA ILE A 14 -9.80 12.47 -11.22
C ILE A 14 -9.09 11.25 -10.63
N PHE A 15 -8.86 11.23 -9.31
CA PHE A 15 -8.32 10.04 -8.63
C PHE A 15 -9.29 8.85 -8.71
N GLN A 16 -10.57 9.02 -8.42
CA GLN A 16 -11.58 7.96 -8.56
C GLN A 16 -11.64 7.41 -9.99
N ASN A 17 -11.55 8.28 -11.01
CA ASN A 17 -11.52 7.85 -12.41
C ASN A 17 -10.22 7.11 -12.77
N ALA A 18 -9.06 7.54 -12.27
CA ALA A 18 -7.78 6.85 -12.48
C ALA A 18 -7.76 5.46 -11.80
N TRP A 19 -8.35 5.35 -10.60
CA TRP A 19 -8.51 4.08 -9.90
C TRP A 19 -9.43 3.11 -10.65
N SER A 20 -10.52 3.57 -11.28
CA SER A 20 -11.37 2.67 -12.08
C SER A 20 -10.67 2.04 -13.29
N ILE A 21 -9.70 2.74 -13.90
CA ILE A 21 -8.84 2.18 -14.95
C ILE A 21 -7.83 1.21 -14.35
N TYR A 22 -7.21 1.55 -13.21
CA TYR A 22 -6.28 0.65 -12.52
C TYR A 22 -6.98 -0.64 -12.04
N ASP A 23 -8.22 -0.52 -11.56
CA ASP A 23 -9.08 -1.65 -11.23
C ASP A 23 -9.40 -2.48 -12.47
N ALA A 24 -9.83 -1.87 -13.57
CA ALA A 24 -10.08 -2.59 -14.81
C ALA A 24 -8.83 -3.31 -15.35
N LEU A 25 -7.66 -2.68 -15.27
CA LEU A 25 -6.39 -3.26 -15.72
C LEU A 25 -5.92 -4.40 -14.82
N SER A 26 -6.09 -4.24 -13.51
CA SER A 26 -5.69 -5.23 -12.52
C SER A 26 -6.68 -6.40 -12.42
N GLU A 27 -7.98 -6.18 -12.63
CA GLU A 27 -9.00 -7.23 -12.78
C GLU A 27 -8.69 -8.17 -13.94
N LYS A 28 -8.22 -7.60 -15.06
CA LYS A 28 -7.74 -8.39 -16.21
C LYS A 28 -6.32 -8.91 -16.03
N ASN A 29 -5.67 -8.58 -14.92
CA ASN A 29 -4.31 -8.99 -14.57
C ASN A 29 -3.28 -8.62 -15.65
N TYR A 30 -3.47 -7.51 -16.37
CA TYR A 30 -2.57 -7.10 -17.46
C TYR A 30 -1.15 -6.80 -16.98
N MET A 31 -1.01 -6.43 -15.71
CA MET A 31 0.28 -6.16 -15.08
C MET A 31 0.81 -7.35 -14.27
N HIS A 32 0.16 -8.52 -14.33
CA HIS A 32 0.57 -9.74 -13.64
C HIS A 32 0.65 -9.63 -12.10
N HIS A 33 -0.21 -8.80 -11.48
CA HIS A 33 -0.32 -8.69 -10.02
C HIS A 33 -0.51 -10.06 -9.36
N ARG A 34 -1.35 -10.94 -9.92
CA ARG A 34 -1.58 -12.27 -9.34
C ARG A 34 -0.28 -13.07 -9.22
N GLU A 35 0.50 -13.13 -10.29
CA GLU A 35 1.75 -13.91 -10.31
C GLU A 35 2.82 -13.28 -9.41
N ILE A 36 2.94 -11.95 -9.44
CA ILE A 36 3.93 -11.23 -8.62
C ILE A 36 3.63 -11.41 -7.14
N TYR A 37 2.39 -11.19 -6.71
CA TYR A 37 2.03 -11.31 -5.29
C TYR A 37 1.98 -12.77 -4.82
N ALA A 38 1.76 -13.74 -5.72
CA ALA A 38 1.98 -15.15 -5.39
C ALA A 38 3.46 -15.40 -5.00
N ARG A 39 4.42 -14.84 -5.76
CA ARG A 39 5.86 -14.93 -5.42
C ARG A 39 6.22 -14.19 -4.14
N VAL A 40 5.61 -13.03 -3.88
CA VAL A 40 5.76 -12.32 -2.60
C VAL A 40 5.28 -13.19 -1.44
N GLY A 41 4.11 -13.81 -1.57
CA GLY A 41 3.58 -14.74 -0.57
C GLY A 41 4.50 -15.95 -0.33
N GLU A 42 5.03 -16.56 -1.40
CA GLU A 42 6.04 -17.63 -1.29
C GLU A 42 7.30 -17.17 -0.56
N TRP A 43 7.78 -15.96 -0.82
CA TRP A 43 8.95 -15.41 -0.17
C TRP A 43 8.70 -15.14 1.32
N LEU A 44 7.55 -14.55 1.68
CA LEU A 44 7.15 -14.37 3.08
C LEU A 44 7.06 -15.72 3.82
N GLY A 45 6.50 -16.74 3.17
CA GLY A 45 6.38 -18.08 3.74
C GLY A 45 7.72 -18.77 4.05
N LYS A 46 8.81 -18.40 3.35
CA LYS A 46 10.15 -18.95 3.62
C LYS A 46 10.78 -18.46 4.92
N ARG A 47 10.21 -17.45 5.58
CA ARG A 47 10.69 -16.94 6.88
C ARG A 47 10.39 -17.87 8.06
N GLY A 48 9.80 -19.04 7.83
CA GLY A 48 9.74 -20.12 8.83
C GLY A 48 8.90 -19.84 10.08
N GLY A 49 8.02 -18.82 10.04
CA GLY A 49 7.16 -18.44 11.17
C GLY A 49 7.81 -17.47 12.17
N GLU A 50 9.02 -16.98 11.90
CA GLU A 50 9.60 -15.90 12.69
C GLU A 50 8.77 -14.62 12.53
N SER A 51 8.40 -14.00 13.66
CA SER A 51 7.68 -12.73 13.67
C SER A 51 8.48 -11.65 12.95
N TYR A 52 7.80 -10.78 12.21
CA TYR A 52 8.45 -9.67 11.51
C TYR A 52 7.64 -8.40 11.45
N SER A 53 8.35 -7.29 11.27
CA SER A 53 7.79 -5.99 10.95
C SER A 53 7.97 -5.69 9.47
N ILE A 54 6.91 -5.18 8.84
CA ILE A 54 6.91 -4.74 7.45
C ILE A 54 6.52 -3.27 7.34
N LEU A 55 7.28 -2.54 6.53
CA LEU A 55 6.93 -1.21 6.02
C LEU A 55 6.58 -1.33 4.54
N ASP A 56 5.37 -0.96 4.16
CA ASP A 56 4.87 -0.93 2.78
C ASP A 56 4.82 0.53 2.28
N LEU A 57 5.71 0.85 1.34
CA LEU A 57 5.92 2.19 0.78
C LEU A 57 5.10 2.39 -0.49
N GLY A 58 4.14 3.31 -0.42
CA GLY A 58 3.13 3.49 -1.46
C GLY A 58 2.17 2.30 -1.49
N CYS A 59 1.61 1.98 -0.31
CA CYS A 59 0.84 0.76 -0.10
C CYS A 59 -0.51 0.74 -0.86
N GLY A 60 -0.96 1.89 -1.38
CA GLY A 60 -2.27 2.05 -2.01
C GLY A 60 -3.38 1.55 -1.10
N ASN A 61 -4.30 0.77 -1.65
CA ASN A 61 -5.35 0.10 -0.89
C ASN A 61 -4.96 -1.30 -0.38
N ALA A 62 -3.67 -1.67 -0.46
CA ALA A 62 -3.12 -2.96 -0.02
C ALA A 62 -3.79 -4.23 -0.59
N ARG A 63 -4.72 -4.13 -1.55
CA ARG A 63 -5.57 -5.23 -2.03
C ARG A 63 -4.80 -6.49 -2.41
N PHE A 64 -3.66 -6.32 -3.08
CA PHE A 64 -2.85 -7.44 -3.55
C PHE A 64 -1.90 -8.00 -2.49
N LEU A 65 -1.43 -7.18 -1.55
CA LEU A 65 -0.52 -7.63 -0.49
C LEU A 65 -1.29 -8.26 0.67
N ALA A 66 -2.49 -7.78 0.97
CA ALA A 66 -3.28 -8.24 2.11
C ALA A 66 -3.51 -9.76 2.15
N PRO A 67 -3.81 -10.48 1.04
CA PRO A 67 -3.89 -11.93 1.05
C PRO A 67 -2.57 -12.62 1.44
N CYS A 68 -1.42 -12.09 1.01
CA CYS A 68 -0.11 -12.60 1.39
C CYS A 68 0.12 -12.45 2.89
N LEU A 69 -0.20 -11.27 3.44
CA LEU A 69 -0.09 -10.97 4.87
C LEU A 69 -1.05 -11.81 5.70
N LYS A 70 -2.29 -12.05 5.25
CA LYS A 70 -3.24 -12.91 5.96
C LYS A 70 -2.76 -14.36 6.04
N LYS A 71 -2.06 -14.84 5.00
CA LYS A 71 -1.48 -16.20 4.98
C LYS A 71 -0.20 -16.29 5.82
N HIS A 72 0.59 -15.22 5.86
CA HIS A 72 1.85 -15.12 6.59
C HIS A 72 1.85 -13.82 7.40
N PRO A 73 1.18 -13.77 8.56
CA PRO A 73 0.95 -12.53 9.28
C PRO A 73 2.23 -11.94 9.87
N PRO A 74 2.51 -10.65 9.63
CA PRO A 74 3.57 -9.95 10.34
C PRO A 74 3.17 -9.71 11.80
N GLY A 75 4.16 -9.51 12.67
CA GLY A 75 3.93 -8.99 14.02
C GLY A 75 3.58 -7.50 14.03
N MET A 76 3.94 -6.76 12.96
CA MET A 76 3.54 -5.36 12.75
C MET A 76 3.53 -5.03 11.26
N TYR A 77 2.48 -4.37 10.80
CA TYR A 77 2.40 -3.80 9.45
C TYR A 77 2.29 -2.28 9.54
N VAL A 78 3.13 -1.57 8.79
CA VAL A 78 3.02 -0.12 8.58
C VAL A 78 2.87 0.13 7.09
N GLY A 79 1.74 0.70 6.67
CA GLY A 79 1.53 1.15 5.30
C GLY A 79 1.57 2.67 5.21
N VAL A 80 2.25 3.20 4.20
CA VAL A 80 2.26 4.64 3.90
C VAL A 80 1.80 4.88 2.46
N ASP A 81 0.95 5.87 2.27
CA ASP A 81 0.49 6.33 0.96
C ASP A 81 0.03 7.78 1.02
N LEU A 82 0.12 8.54 -0.07
CA LEU A 82 -0.36 9.92 -0.12
C LEU A 82 -1.90 10.01 -0.18
N SER A 83 -2.56 8.95 -0.68
CA SER A 83 -4.00 8.91 -0.86
C SER A 83 -4.73 8.44 0.39
N GLY A 84 -5.31 9.37 1.15
CA GLY A 84 -6.17 9.04 2.29
C GLY A 84 -7.33 8.11 1.94
N ALA A 85 -7.92 8.26 0.74
CA ALA A 85 -8.99 7.38 0.27
C ALA A 85 -8.51 5.94 0.06
N ALA A 86 -7.31 5.76 -0.49
CA ALA A 86 -6.73 4.43 -0.65
C ALA A 86 -6.43 3.79 0.72
N LEU A 87 -5.99 4.58 1.70
CA LEU A 87 -5.76 4.09 3.06
C LEU A 87 -7.05 3.65 3.77
N GLU A 88 -8.18 4.32 3.54
CA GLU A 88 -9.48 3.84 4.06
C GLU A 88 -9.84 2.47 3.48
N GLU A 89 -9.68 2.27 2.16
CA GLU A 89 -9.87 0.95 1.55
C GLU A 89 -8.85 -0.09 2.04
N ALA A 90 -7.59 0.33 2.25
CA ALA A 90 -6.56 -0.54 2.81
C ALA A 90 -6.96 -1.10 4.17
N ARG A 91 -7.63 -0.30 4.99
CA ARG A 91 -8.13 -0.73 6.30
C ARG A 91 -9.08 -1.92 6.18
N GLU A 92 -9.95 -1.92 5.16
CA GLU A 92 -10.88 -3.02 4.91
C GLU A 92 -10.15 -4.28 4.43
N HIS A 93 -9.21 -4.14 3.48
CA HIS A 93 -8.45 -5.29 2.99
C HIS A 93 -7.56 -5.92 4.07
N LEU A 94 -7.02 -5.11 4.97
CA LEU A 94 -6.13 -5.53 6.06
C LEU A 94 -6.88 -5.98 7.32
N ASP A 95 -8.21 -5.92 7.33
CA ASP A 95 -9.01 -6.37 8.47
C ASP A 95 -8.68 -7.81 8.88
N GLY A 96 -8.60 -8.04 10.18
CA GLY A 96 -8.17 -9.29 10.79
C GLY A 96 -6.66 -9.43 11.04
N LEU A 97 -5.82 -8.52 10.53
CA LEU A 97 -4.41 -8.44 10.91
C LEU A 97 -4.23 -7.68 12.24
N LEU A 98 -3.26 -8.12 13.04
CA LEU A 98 -2.90 -7.44 14.28
C LEU A 98 -1.83 -6.37 14.01
N HIS A 99 -1.83 -5.31 14.82
CA HIS A 99 -0.79 -4.26 14.82
C HIS A 99 -0.57 -3.61 13.44
N VAL A 100 -1.67 -3.17 12.82
CA VAL A 100 -1.68 -2.40 11.57
C VAL A 100 -1.65 -0.91 11.88
N ALA A 101 -0.73 -0.18 11.26
CA ALA A 101 -0.72 1.28 11.22
C ALA A 101 -0.72 1.78 9.77
N LEU A 102 -1.61 2.71 9.45
CA LEU A 102 -1.69 3.35 8.14
C LEU A 102 -1.40 4.85 8.32
N ARG A 103 -0.53 5.40 7.48
CA ARG A 103 -0.12 6.81 7.58
C ARG A 103 -0.25 7.49 6.22
N GLN A 104 -0.90 8.64 6.21
CA GLN A 104 -0.98 9.47 5.02
C GLN A 104 0.29 10.32 4.93
N GLU A 105 1.33 9.76 4.33
CA GLU A 105 2.69 10.30 4.31
C GLU A 105 3.38 9.98 2.97
N GLU A 106 4.35 10.82 2.59
CA GLU A 106 5.22 10.57 1.43
C GLU A 106 6.25 9.48 1.77
N MET A 107 6.64 8.63 0.80
CA MET A 107 7.41 7.41 1.07
C MET A 107 8.85 7.67 1.51
N VAL A 108 9.53 8.68 0.96
CA VAL A 108 10.90 9.06 1.34
C VAL A 108 10.87 9.72 2.71
N GLU A 109 9.92 10.62 2.93
CA GLU A 109 9.75 11.28 4.23
C GLU A 109 9.46 10.27 5.35
N ALA A 110 8.63 9.25 5.09
CA ALA A 110 8.35 8.17 6.03
C ALA A 110 9.62 7.38 6.40
N LEU A 111 10.51 7.14 5.44
CA LEU A 111 11.80 6.48 5.70
C LEU A 111 12.73 7.37 6.52
N GLU A 112 12.89 8.64 6.16
CA GLU A 112 13.81 9.57 6.83
C GLU A 112 13.41 9.85 8.29
N LYS A 113 12.10 9.98 8.56
CA LYS A 113 11.58 10.22 9.90
C LYS A 113 11.57 8.97 10.78
N SER A 114 11.51 7.78 10.17
CA SER A 114 11.39 6.54 10.92
C SER A 114 12.67 6.21 11.66
N LYS A 115 12.56 6.13 13.00
CA LYS A 115 13.60 5.54 13.87
C LYS A 115 13.40 4.04 14.09
N ALA A 116 12.30 3.49 13.59
CA ALA A 116 11.96 2.07 13.75
C ALA A 116 12.77 1.22 12.76
N LYS A 117 13.13 0.01 13.20
CA LYS A 117 13.72 -1.00 12.32
C LYS A 117 12.62 -1.90 11.78
N PHE A 118 12.63 -2.10 10.46
CA PHE A 118 11.77 -3.04 9.77
C PHE A 118 12.60 -4.19 9.24
N GLU A 119 12.10 -5.41 9.39
CA GLU A 119 12.74 -6.59 8.80
C GLU A 119 12.42 -6.71 7.31
N VAL A 120 11.29 -6.15 6.88
CA VAL A 120 10.87 -6.10 5.49
C VAL A 120 10.49 -4.67 5.13
N ILE A 121 11.10 -4.15 4.06
CA ILE A 121 10.62 -2.94 3.38
C ILE A 121 10.13 -3.40 2.02
N PHE A 122 8.87 -3.11 1.72
CA PHE A 122 8.20 -3.51 0.49
C PHE A 122 7.71 -2.26 -0.24
N SER A 123 7.73 -2.31 -1.57
CA SER A 123 7.05 -1.34 -2.41
C SER A 123 6.63 -2.05 -3.69
N GLY A 124 5.33 -2.05 -3.98
CA GLY A 124 4.76 -2.66 -5.18
C GLY A 124 4.18 -1.57 -6.07
N TYR A 125 4.72 -1.40 -7.28
CA TYR A 125 4.22 -0.42 -8.26
C TYR A 125 4.13 1.03 -7.75
N ALA A 126 4.98 1.46 -6.80
CA ALA A 126 4.95 2.84 -6.30
C ALA A 126 6.24 3.63 -6.55
N LEU A 127 7.41 2.98 -6.60
CA LEU A 127 8.72 3.66 -6.72
C LEU A 127 8.88 4.52 -7.99
N HIS A 128 8.10 4.27 -9.03
CA HIS A 128 8.13 5.09 -10.25
C HIS A 128 7.51 6.49 -10.07
N HIS A 129 6.87 6.75 -8.92
CA HIS A 129 6.41 8.07 -8.52
C HIS A 129 7.50 8.89 -7.80
N LEU A 130 8.66 8.30 -7.49
CA LEU A 130 9.77 9.02 -6.91
C LEU A 130 10.34 10.01 -7.93
N ASP A 131 10.43 11.26 -7.52
CA ASP A 131 11.16 12.28 -8.28
C ASP A 131 12.65 12.14 -7.96
N PHE A 132 13.45 11.81 -8.97
CA PHE A 132 14.91 11.77 -8.85
C PHE A 132 15.44 13.15 -9.28
N ALA A 133 15.38 14.11 -8.36
CA ALA A 133 16.05 15.40 -8.50
C ALA A 133 17.52 15.31 -8.05
#